data_AF-A0A943EDQ4-F1
#
_entry.id   AF-A0A943EDQ4-F1
#
_cell.length_a   1.000
_cell.length_b   1.000
_cell.length_c   1.000
_cell.angle_alpha   90.00
_cell.angle_beta   90.00
_cell.angle_gamma   90.00
#
_symmetry.space_group_name_H-M   'P 1'
#
loop_
_entity.id
_entity.type
_entity.pdbx_description
1 polymer ?
#
loop_
_entity_poly.entity_id
_entity_poly.type
_entity_poly.pdbx_seq_one_letter_code
_entity_poly.pdbx_strand_id
1 'polypeptide(L)'
;MVINVIQTPRLPSGVDALSVINADDSLTILVSEKLPPQKMHAAVVHEIAHIIRADFCSSFSAGKLEKDARKDAYKINWNDFDIHYNVVE
;
A
#
# COMPACT_ATOMS: atom_id res chain seq x y z
N MET A 1 -8.41 6.92 -9.24
CA MET A 1 -8.03 5.49 -9.34
C MET A 1 -8.78 4.72 -8.25
N VAL A 2 -9.28 3.52 -8.53
CA VAL A 2 -9.92 2.68 -7.49
C VAL A 2 -8.84 1.91 -6.72
N ILE A 3 -8.89 1.95 -5.40
CA ILE A 3 -7.98 1.25 -4.50
C ILE A 3 -8.77 0.36 -3.56
N ASN A 4 -8.56 -0.95 -3.66
CA ASN A 4 -9.13 -1.95 -2.77
C ASN A 4 -8.10 -2.32 -1.71
N VAL A 5 -8.40 -2.06 -0.45
CA VAL A 5 -7.59 -2.49 0.69
C VAL A 5 -8.20 -3.76 1.24
N ILE A 6 -7.40 -4.82 1.33
CA ILE A 6 -7.83 -6.14 1.78
C ILE A 6 -6.98 -6.58 2.96
N GLN A 7 -7.59 -6.83 4.12
CA GLN A 7 -6.89 -7.50 5.22
C GLN A 7 -6.80 -9.01 4.96
N THR A 8 -5.62 -9.61 5.15
CA THR A 8 -5.41 -11.04 4.90
C THR A 8 -4.35 -11.68 5.82
N PRO A 9 -4.50 -12.96 6.17
CA PRO A 9 -3.45 -13.76 6.82
C PRO A 9 -2.35 -14.22 5.86
N ARG A 10 -2.53 -14.07 4.54
CA ARG A 10 -1.72 -14.75 3.50
C ARG A 10 -0.55 -13.92 2.97
N LEU A 11 0.00 -13.02 3.76
CA LEU A 11 1.21 -12.29 3.38
C LEU A 11 2.48 -13.10 3.69
N PRO A 12 3.56 -12.93 2.91
CA PRO A 12 4.86 -13.48 3.24
C PRO A 12 5.32 -13.04 4.64
N SER A 13 6.09 -13.90 5.32
CA SER A 13 6.57 -13.59 6.66
C SER A 13 7.40 -12.30 6.67
N GLY A 14 7.06 -11.38 7.56
CA GLY A 14 7.73 -10.08 7.69
C GLY A 14 7.24 -8.99 6.72
N VAL A 15 6.20 -9.26 5.92
CA VAL A 15 5.57 -8.27 5.04
C VAL A 15 4.33 -7.69 5.70
N ASP A 16 4.31 -6.37 5.85
CA ASP A 16 3.21 -5.63 6.48
C ASP A 16 2.08 -5.32 5.47
N ALA A 17 2.44 -4.94 4.24
CA ALA A 17 1.50 -4.76 3.14
C ALA A 17 2.16 -5.04 1.79
N LEU A 18 1.35 -5.32 0.77
CA LEU A 18 1.77 -5.59 -0.60
C LEU A 18 0.75 -5.04 -1.59
N SER A 19 1.20 -4.31 -2.60
CA SER A 19 0.39 -3.81 -3.70
C SER A 19 0.40 -4.73 -4.93
N VAL A 20 -0.75 -4.85 -5.59
CA VAL A 20 -0.95 -5.57 -6.85
C VAL A 20 -1.83 -4.72 -7.78
N ILE A 21 -1.32 -4.38 -8.96
CA ILE A 21 -2.13 -3.75 -10.01
C ILE A 21 -2.94 -4.84 -10.69
N ASN A 22 -4.26 -4.67 -10.72
CA ASN A 22 -5.20 -5.60 -11.36
C ASN A 22 -5.31 -5.33 -12.87
N ALA A 23 -5.92 -6.25 -13.60
CA ALA A 23 -6.09 -6.14 -15.05
C ALA A 23 -7.08 -5.03 -15.49
N ASP A 24 -7.90 -4.52 -14.57
CA ASP A 24 -8.85 -3.41 -14.77
C ASP A 24 -8.29 -2.05 -14.34
N ASP A 25 -6.97 -1.94 -14.19
CA ASP A 25 -6.24 -0.76 -13.70
C ASP A 25 -6.60 -0.32 -12.26
N SER A 26 -7.39 -1.11 -11.52
CA SER A 26 -7.55 -0.92 -10.09
C SER A 26 -6.34 -1.43 -9.31
N LEU A 27 -6.12 -0.88 -8.12
CA LEU A 27 -5.07 -1.32 -7.20
C LEU A 27 -5.66 -2.17 -6.09
N THR A 28 -5.08 -3.33 -5.81
CA THR A 28 -5.33 -4.07 -4.57
C THR A 28 -4.14 -3.93 -3.64
N ILE A 29 -4.36 -3.48 -2.41
CA ILE A 29 -3.39 -3.47 -1.32
C ILE A 29 -3.77 -4.55 -0.32
N LEU A 30 -2.97 -5.59 -0.23
CA LEU A 30 -3.08 -6.64 0.77
C LEU A 30 -2.37 -6.15 2.04
N VAL A 31 -3.04 -6.18 3.19
CA VAL A 31 -2.49 -5.77 4.49
C VAL A 31 -2.56 -6.92 5.48
N SER A 32 -1.52 -7.09 6.28
CA SER A 32 -1.50 -8.13 7.31
C SER A 32 -2.64 -7.91 8.31
N GLU A 33 -3.44 -8.95 8.54
CA GLU A 33 -4.48 -8.94 9.58
C GLU A 33 -3.91 -8.71 11.00
N LYS A 34 -2.62 -9.01 11.19
CA LYS A 34 -1.93 -8.90 12.48
C LYS A 34 -1.48 -7.47 12.78
N LEU A 35 -1.63 -6.55 11.84
CA LEU A 35 -1.26 -5.15 12.05
C LEU A 35 -2.31 -4.41 12.87
N PRO A 36 -1.91 -3.67 13.92
CA PRO A 36 -2.79 -2.75 14.60
C PRO A 36 -3.38 -1.71 13.62
N PRO A 37 -4.62 -1.24 13.82
CA PRO A 37 -5.28 -0.30 12.90
C PRO A 37 -4.45 0.94 12.54
N GLN A 38 -3.74 1.51 13.52
CA GLN A 38 -2.87 2.67 13.32
C GLN A 38 -1.69 2.39 12.37
N LYS A 39 -1.15 1.16 12.41
CA LYS A 39 -0.05 0.74 11.53
C LYS A 39 -0.56 0.29 10.15
N MET A 40 -1.76 -0.26 10.08
CA MET A 40 -2.43 -0.60 8.82
C MET A 40 -2.63 0.63 7.94
N HIS A 41 -3.14 1.74 8.49
CA HIS A 41 -3.30 2.97 7.72
C HIS A 41 -1.96 3.47 7.15
N ALA A 42 -0.90 3.46 7.97
CA ALA A 42 0.44 3.85 7.52
C ALA A 42 1.00 2.92 6.44
N ALA A 43 0.74 1.61 6.51
CA ALA A 43 1.15 0.64 5.51
C ALA A 43 0.40 0.82 4.18
N VAL A 44 -0.91 1.10 4.23
CA VAL A 44 -1.71 1.41 3.03
C VAL A 44 -1.19 2.68 2.36
N VAL A 45 -0.99 3.76 3.12
CA VAL A 45 -0.44 5.02 2.58
C VAL A 45 0.95 4.80 1.96
N HIS A 46 1.77 3.94 2.57
CA HIS A 46 3.09 3.59 2.05
C HIS A 46 3.02 2.92 0.67
N GLU A 47 2.14 1.93 0.50
CA GLU A 47 1.96 1.25 -0.79
C GLU A 47 1.41 2.18 -1.89
N ILE A 48 0.48 3.07 -1.53
CA ILE A 48 -0.05 4.08 -2.47
C ILE A 48 1.06 5.04 -2.93
N ALA A 49 1.94 5.43 -2.01
CA ALA A 49 3.06 6.32 -2.34
C ALA A 49 4.05 5.68 -3.33
N HIS A 50 4.30 4.37 -3.27
CA HIS A 50 5.15 3.67 -4.25
C HIS A 50 4.59 3.77 -5.68
N ILE A 51 3.27 3.62 -5.82
CA ILE A 51 2.60 3.63 -7.12
C ILE A 51 2.58 5.01 -7.76
N ILE A 52 2.30 6.05 -6.97
CA ILE A 52 2.32 7.44 -7.46
C ILE A 52 3.72 7.83 -7.94
N ARG A 53 4.77 7.30 -7.30
CA ARG A 53 6.16 7.55 -7.70
C ARG A 53 6.63 6.67 -8.87
N ALA A 54 5.83 5.69 -9.30
CA ALA A 54 6.26 4.59 -10.17
C ALA A 54 7.54 3.88 -9.63
N ASP A 55 7.77 3.94 -8.31
CA ASP A 55 8.92 3.38 -7.62
C ASP A 55 8.62 1.92 -7.24
N PHE A 56 8.47 1.05 -8.24
CA PHE A 56 8.44 -0.40 -8.00
C PHE A 56 9.87 -0.86 -7.67
N CYS A 57 10.25 -0.76 -6.40
CA CYS A 57 11.62 -0.99 -6.01
C CYS A 57 11.96 -2.50 -6.07
N SER A 58 12.69 -2.90 -7.11
CA SER A 58 13.42 -4.16 -7.17
C SER A 58 14.61 -4.10 -6.20
N SER A 59 14.34 -4.45 -4.95
CA SER A 59 15.24 -5.09 -3.96
C SER A 59 16.69 -4.57 -3.72
N PHE A 60 17.15 -3.47 -4.32
CA PHE A 60 18.55 -3.01 -4.18
C PHE A 60 18.71 -1.58 -3.61
N SER A 61 17.63 -0.86 -3.34
CA SER A 61 17.67 0.49 -2.73
C SER A 61 16.44 0.84 -1.87
N ALA A 62 15.76 -0.18 -1.33
CA ALA A 62 14.47 -0.03 -0.64
C ALA A 62 14.51 0.98 0.53
N GLY A 63 15.52 0.93 1.41
CA GLY A 63 15.50 1.72 2.66
C GLY A 63 15.56 3.25 2.51
N LYS A 64 16.06 3.78 1.39
CA LYS A 64 16.07 5.23 1.12
C LYS A 64 14.77 5.66 0.44
N LEU A 65 14.29 4.86 -0.51
CA LEU A 65 13.02 5.06 -1.20
C LEU A 65 11.82 4.95 -0.24
N GLU A 66 11.86 4.03 0.72
CA GLU A 66 10.84 3.89 1.75
C GLU A 66 10.72 5.12 2.66
N LYS A 67 11.86 5.78 2.98
CA LYS A 67 11.87 7.01 3.78
C LYS A 67 11.33 8.21 3.00
N ASP A 68 11.60 8.26 1.70
CA ASP A 68 11.16 9.37 0.85
C ASP A 68 9.68 9.21 0.45
N ALA A 69 9.20 7.98 0.20
CA ALA A 69 7.79 7.67 0.00
C ALA A 69 6.93 8.10 1.22
N ARG A 70 7.41 7.84 2.44
CA ARG A 70 6.74 8.30 3.68
C ARG A 70 6.72 9.81 3.84
N LYS A 71 7.76 10.51 3.38
CA LYS A 71 7.76 11.97 3.37
C LYS A 71 6.75 12.46 2.37
N ASP A 72 6.83 12.09 1.11
CA ASP A 72 5.98 12.71 0.08
C ASP A 72 4.49 12.32 0.13
N ALA A 73 4.08 11.41 1.01
CA ALA A 73 2.67 11.11 1.28
C ALA A 73 1.82 12.35 1.62
N TYR A 74 2.41 13.41 2.19
CA TYR A 74 1.69 14.67 2.46
C TYR A 74 1.37 15.49 1.19
N LYS A 75 1.98 15.17 0.04
CA LYS A 75 1.72 15.84 -1.25
C LYS A 75 0.63 15.14 -2.08
N ILE A 76 0.16 13.98 -1.61
CA ILE A 76 -0.88 13.21 -2.29
C ILE A 76 -2.22 13.93 -2.07
N ASN A 77 -2.90 14.26 -3.17
CA ASN A 77 -4.30 14.67 -3.11
C ASN A 77 -5.17 13.42 -2.96
N TRP A 78 -5.54 13.10 -1.73
CA TRP A 78 -6.29 11.88 -1.41
C TRP A 78 -7.69 11.82 -2.06
N ASN A 79 -8.24 12.95 -2.50
CA ASN A 79 -9.53 13.01 -3.19
C ASN A 79 -9.51 12.40 -4.61
N ASP A 80 -8.33 12.13 -5.16
CA ASP A 80 -8.19 11.50 -6.50
C ASP A 80 -8.32 9.96 -6.44
N PHE A 81 -8.47 9.40 -5.24
CA PHE A 81 -8.57 7.97 -4.99
C PHE A 81 -9.94 7.60 -4.40
N ASP A 82 -10.51 6.54 -4.95
CA ASP A 82 -11.70 5.90 -4.41
C ASP A 82 -11.25 4.66 -3.63
N ILE A 83 -11.17 4.78 -2.30
CA ILE A 83 -10.53 3.78 -1.43
C ILE A 83 -11.60 2.95 -0.71
N HIS A 84 -11.64 1.65 -1.02
CA HIS A 84 -12.55 0.69 -0.41
C HIS A 84 -11.81 -0.25 0.54
N TYR A 85 -12.21 -0.26 1.82
CA TYR A 85 -11.66 -1.20 2.81
C TYR A 85 -12.56 -2.44 2.90
N ASN A 86 -11.98 -3.59 2.56
CA ASN A 86 -12.65 -4.88 2.62
C ASN A 86 -11.89 -5.81 3.58
N VAL A 87 -12.64 -6.56 4.38
CA VAL A 87 -12.12 -7.66 5.20
C VAL A 87 -12.61 -8.94 4.54
N VAL A 88 -11.69 -9.82 4.14
CA VAL A 88 -12.06 -11.15 3.62
C VAL A 88 -11.74 -12.16 4.70
N GLU A 89 -12.79 -12.88 5.13
CA GLU A 89 -12.72 -14.02 6.06
C GLU A 89 -12.09 -15.26 5.41
#